data_AF-A0A9W9TYD3-F1
#
_entry.id   AF-A0A9W9TYD3-F1
#
_cell.length_a   1.000
_cell.length_b   1.000
_cell.length_c   1.000
_cell.angle_alpha   90.00
_cell.angle_beta   90.00
_cell.angle_gamma   90.00
#
_symmetry.space_group_name_H-M   'P 1'
#
loop_
_entity.id
_entity.type
_entity.pdbx_description
1 polymer ?
#
loop_
_entity_poly.entity_id
_entity_poly.type
_entity_poly.pdbx_seq_one_letter_code
_entity_poly.pdbx_strand_id
1 'polypeptide(L)'
;MFTNPDEPLSVHTAALLSVALTLIFVAPIYLSRTTRPTPTLSRDAPSVIRARLSALSISCIVGSLMVLWIIVEKGNTSLAAALTLLGWWPAPVTEEIVFRSAIISLHILANLSPDKIVLVTPLYFGIGHIHHFYEFRLTNPDTPLLVALLGTLFHFTYATLFGCFVTFVYLRTGSVVAVILIHSFCNWCGLPRLWGHVEADPRFQVGKEGDRPLHVGWTVGYYLLLLLGAMSFGQLLWPLTESDHALVSFSSQS
;
A
#
# COMPACT_ATOMS: atom_id res chain seq x y z
N MET A 1 -2.77 12.74 -33.51
CA MET A 1 -3.15 11.53 -34.28
C MET A 1 -2.03 10.52 -34.04
N PHE A 2 -2.14 9.71 -32.98
CA PHE A 2 -1.15 8.67 -32.68
C PHE A 2 -1.53 7.43 -33.48
N THR A 3 -0.76 7.17 -34.52
CA THR A 3 -0.63 5.83 -35.10
C THR A 3 0.83 5.46 -34.91
N ASN A 4 1.16 4.91 -33.72
CA ASN A 4 2.45 4.29 -33.48
C ASN A 4 2.18 2.78 -33.31
N PRO A 5 2.76 1.90 -34.14
CA PRO A 5 2.40 0.48 -34.19
C PRO A 5 2.91 -0.35 -33.00
N ASP A 6 3.66 0.24 -32.07
CA ASP A 6 4.32 -0.46 -30.96
C ASP A 6 3.74 -0.11 -29.57
N GLU A 7 2.45 0.23 -29.48
CA GLU A 7 1.77 0.30 -28.17
C GLU A 7 1.35 -1.12 -27.72
N PRO A 8 1.88 -1.64 -26.59
CA PRO A 8 1.60 -3.00 -26.13
C PRO A 8 0.11 -3.24 -25.79
N LEU A 9 -0.65 -2.16 -25.54
CA LEU A 9 -2.08 -2.17 -25.27
C LEU A 9 -2.73 -0.93 -25.87
N SER A 10 -3.76 -1.12 -26.70
CA SER A 10 -4.57 0.01 -27.16
C SER A 10 -5.39 0.61 -26.01
N VAL A 11 -5.70 1.90 -26.09
CA VAL A 11 -6.57 2.60 -25.12
C VAL A 11 -7.93 1.91 -24.97
N HIS A 12 -8.51 1.40 -26.06
CA HIS A 12 -9.77 0.66 -26.03
C HIS A 12 -9.65 -0.66 -25.28
N THR A 13 -8.56 -1.40 -25.50
CA THR A 13 -8.28 -2.65 -24.79
C THR A 13 -8.05 -2.39 -23.30
N ALA A 14 -7.30 -1.34 -22.95
CA ALA A 14 -7.10 -0.93 -21.57
C ALA A 14 -8.44 -0.59 -20.89
N ALA A 15 -9.30 0.19 -21.54
CA ALA A 15 -10.63 0.52 -21.03
C ALA A 15 -11.51 -0.73 -20.81
N LEU A 16 -11.52 -1.66 -21.76
CA LEU A 16 -12.25 -2.94 -21.63
C LEU A 16 -11.71 -3.80 -20.49
N LEU A 17 -10.38 -3.86 -20.32
CA LEU A 17 -9.74 -4.57 -19.22
C LEU A 17 -10.05 -3.91 -17.87
N SER A 18 -10.10 -2.59 -17.79
CA SER A 18 -10.53 -1.87 -16.58
C SER A 18 -11.99 -2.14 -16.23
N VAL A 19 -12.88 -2.21 -17.22
CA VAL A 19 -14.27 -2.63 -17.03
C VAL A 19 -14.33 -4.08 -16.54
N ALA A 20 -13.57 -4.99 -17.15
CA ALA A 20 -13.52 -6.39 -16.74
C ALA A 20 -13.00 -6.56 -15.30
N LEU A 21 -11.93 -5.85 -14.93
CA LEU A 21 -11.40 -5.80 -13.56
C LEU A 21 -12.46 -5.29 -12.56
N THR A 22 -13.20 -4.24 -12.95
CA THR A 22 -14.29 -3.70 -12.14
C THR A 22 -15.41 -4.73 -11.95
N LEU A 23 -15.76 -5.47 -13.00
CA LEU A 23 -16.75 -6.54 -12.91
C LEU A 23 -16.25 -7.72 -12.06
N ILE A 24 -14.98 -8.11 -12.17
CA ILE A 24 -14.37 -9.15 -11.31
C ILE A 24 -14.44 -8.74 -9.83
N PHE A 25 -14.27 -7.44 -9.54
CA PHE A 25 -14.39 -6.90 -8.19
C PHE A 25 -15.84 -6.87 -7.68
N VAL A 26 -16.77 -6.38 -8.50
CA VAL A 26 -18.15 -6.11 -8.07
C VAL A 26 -19.05 -7.35 -8.15
N ALA A 27 -18.89 -8.18 -9.19
CA ALA A 27 -19.82 -9.28 -9.47
C ALA A 27 -19.95 -10.29 -8.31
N PRO A 28 -18.89 -10.72 -7.61
CA PRO A 28 -19.01 -11.65 -6.48
C PRO A 28 -19.86 -11.12 -5.32
N ILE A 29 -19.97 -9.79 -5.17
CA ILE A 29 -20.78 -9.15 -4.12
C ILE A 29 -22.29 -9.26 -4.42
N TYR A 30 -22.66 -9.33 -5.69
CA TYR A 30 -24.07 -9.33 -6.13
C TYR A 30 -24.55 -10.67 -6.68
N LEU A 31 -23.64 -11.49 -7.20
CA LEU A 31 -23.96 -12.80 -7.77
C LEU A 31 -23.92 -13.92 -6.73
N SER A 32 -23.09 -13.79 -5.69
CA SER A 32 -23.03 -14.82 -4.64
C SER A 32 -24.24 -14.72 -3.71
N ARG A 33 -24.86 -15.88 -3.45
CA ARG A 33 -25.99 -16.01 -2.51
C ARG A 33 -25.61 -15.65 -1.08
N THR A 34 -24.33 -15.76 -0.73
CA THR A 34 -23.82 -15.47 0.63
C THR A 34 -23.53 -13.99 0.86
N THR A 35 -23.40 -13.19 -0.21
CA THR A 35 -23.04 -11.77 -0.15
C THR A 35 -24.20 -10.86 -0.57
N ARG A 36 -25.11 -11.36 -1.42
CA ARG A 36 -26.28 -10.63 -1.93
C ARG A 36 -27.33 -10.43 -0.82
N PRO A 37 -27.79 -9.20 -0.57
CA PRO A 37 -28.89 -8.95 0.36
C PRO A 37 -30.20 -9.55 -0.16
N THR A 38 -31.01 -10.11 0.73
CA THR A 38 -32.37 -10.57 0.45
C THR A 38 -33.33 -10.04 1.52
N PRO A 39 -34.66 -10.07 1.31
CA PRO A 39 -35.61 -9.65 2.34
C PRO A 39 -35.45 -10.36 3.69
N THR A 40 -34.85 -11.54 3.70
CA THR A 40 -34.61 -12.38 4.89
C THR A 40 -33.16 -12.35 5.39
N LEU A 41 -32.23 -11.74 4.65
CA LEU A 41 -30.81 -11.67 4.99
C LEU A 41 -30.32 -10.23 4.89
N SER A 42 -30.17 -9.60 6.05
CA SER A 42 -29.66 -8.23 6.16
C SER A 42 -28.23 -8.13 5.62
N ARG A 43 -27.95 -7.02 4.93
CA ARG A 43 -26.61 -6.65 4.50
C ARG A 43 -25.61 -6.59 5.67
N ASP A 44 -26.08 -6.20 6.85
CA ASP A 44 -25.24 -5.96 8.01
C ASP A 44 -25.10 -7.22 8.89
N ALA A 45 -25.58 -8.38 8.43
CA ALA A 45 -25.40 -9.65 9.12
C ALA A 45 -23.90 -10.05 9.16
N PRO A 46 -23.36 -10.53 10.30
CA PRO A 46 -21.94 -10.87 10.43
C PRO A 46 -21.44 -11.92 9.41
N SER A 47 -22.29 -12.87 9.02
CA SER A 47 -21.97 -13.85 7.97
C SER A 47 -21.83 -13.22 6.59
N VAL A 48 -22.67 -12.23 6.27
CA VAL A 48 -22.63 -11.48 4.99
C VAL A 48 -21.42 -10.57 4.93
N ILE A 49 -21.07 -9.89 6.03
CA ILE A 49 -19.87 -9.06 6.12
C ILE A 49 -18.62 -9.91 5.89
N ARG A 50 -18.48 -11.06 6.58
CA ARG A 50 -17.34 -11.98 6.39
C ARG A 50 -17.27 -12.53 4.96
N ALA A 51 -18.40 -12.94 4.39
CA ALA A 51 -18.46 -13.45 3.03
C ALA A 51 -18.07 -12.37 2.00
N ARG A 52 -18.48 -11.12 2.22
CA ARG A 52 -18.10 -9.98 1.38
C ARG A 52 -16.61 -9.70 1.50
N LEU A 53 -16.07 -9.60 2.71
CA LEU A 53 -14.63 -9.39 2.92
C LEU A 53 -13.81 -10.48 2.22
N SER A 54 -14.20 -11.75 2.34
CA SER A 54 -13.54 -12.85 1.62
C SER A 54 -13.65 -12.71 0.09
N ALA A 55 -14.83 -12.40 -0.43
CA ALA A 55 -15.02 -12.18 -1.87
C ALA A 55 -14.20 -10.99 -2.40
N LEU A 56 -14.16 -9.89 -1.65
CA LEU A 56 -13.32 -8.72 -1.95
C LEU A 56 -11.83 -9.10 -1.97
N SER A 57 -11.35 -9.82 -0.95
CA SER A 57 -9.96 -10.28 -0.91
C SER A 57 -9.61 -11.17 -2.10
N ILE A 58 -10.47 -12.14 -2.45
CA ILE A 58 -10.24 -13.03 -3.59
C ILE A 58 -10.23 -12.24 -4.91
N SER A 59 -11.20 -11.35 -5.12
CA SER A 59 -11.26 -10.51 -6.32
C SER A 59 -10.03 -9.60 -6.46
N CYS A 60 -9.53 -9.03 -5.36
CA CYS A 60 -8.30 -8.24 -5.35
C CYS A 60 -7.09 -9.08 -5.75
N ILE A 61 -6.95 -10.31 -5.21
CA ILE A 61 -5.87 -11.23 -5.59
C ILE A 61 -5.95 -11.56 -7.08
N VAL A 62 -7.12 -11.98 -7.58
CA VAL A 62 -7.31 -12.35 -8.99
C VAL A 62 -7.03 -11.17 -9.91
N GLY A 63 -7.57 -9.98 -9.60
CA GLY A 63 -7.35 -8.77 -10.39
C GLY A 63 -5.87 -8.37 -10.44
N SER A 64 -5.19 -8.47 -9.30
CA SER A 64 -3.76 -8.11 -9.20
C SER A 64 -2.87 -9.08 -9.97
N LEU A 65 -3.17 -10.39 -9.91
CA LEU A 65 -2.48 -11.42 -10.73
C LEU A 65 -2.76 -11.23 -12.23
N MET A 66 -3.99 -10.87 -12.61
CA MET A 66 -4.34 -10.61 -14.00
C MET A 66 -3.60 -9.39 -14.56
N VAL A 67 -3.51 -8.29 -13.80
CA VAL A 67 -2.73 -7.10 -14.18
C VAL A 67 -1.25 -7.45 -14.30
N LEU A 68 -0.69 -8.19 -13.35
CA LEU A 68 0.70 -8.67 -13.41
C LEU A 68 0.96 -9.49 -14.68
N TRP A 69 0.09 -10.45 -14.98
CA TRP A 69 0.19 -11.27 -16.20
C TRP A 69 0.12 -10.42 -17.47
N ILE A 70 -0.80 -9.45 -17.53
CA ILE A 70 -0.92 -8.53 -18.67
C ILE A 70 0.37 -7.73 -18.88
N ILE A 71 0.97 -7.19 -17.80
CA ILE A 71 2.22 -6.40 -17.90
C ILE A 71 3.38 -7.26 -18.41
N VAL A 72 3.48 -8.52 -17.95
CA VAL A 72 4.52 -9.46 -18.39
C VAL A 72 4.33 -9.83 -19.85
N GLU A 73 3.15 -10.32 -20.23
CA GLU A 73 2.88 -10.84 -21.57
C GLU A 73 2.75 -9.75 -22.63
N LYS A 74 1.94 -8.71 -22.37
CA LYS A 74 1.71 -7.64 -23.35
C LYS A 74 2.82 -6.63 -23.36
N GLY A 75 3.41 -6.33 -22.20
CA GLY A 75 4.57 -5.46 -22.12
C GLY A 75 5.87 -6.11 -22.59
N ASN A 76 5.88 -7.44 -22.82
CA ASN A 76 7.08 -8.24 -23.08
C ASN A 76 8.19 -7.92 -22.04
N THR A 77 7.78 -7.77 -20.78
CA THR A 77 8.66 -7.38 -19.67
C THR A 77 8.94 -8.58 -18.77
N SER A 78 10.11 -8.60 -18.13
CA SER A 78 10.40 -9.64 -17.15
C SER A 78 9.47 -9.53 -15.93
N LEU A 79 9.19 -10.65 -15.25
CA LEU A 79 8.41 -10.65 -14.01
C LEU A 79 8.96 -9.66 -12.98
N ALA A 80 10.28 -9.56 -12.86
CA ALA A 80 10.92 -8.61 -11.95
C ALA A 80 10.61 -7.16 -12.33
N ALA A 81 10.70 -6.80 -13.61
CA ALA A 81 10.36 -5.46 -14.09
C ALA A 81 8.87 -5.13 -13.90
N ALA A 82 7.99 -6.10 -14.14
CA ALA A 82 6.56 -5.96 -13.90
C ALA A 82 6.25 -5.74 -12.40
N LEU A 83 6.89 -6.50 -11.51
CA LEU A 83 6.75 -6.33 -10.07
C LEU A 83 7.35 -4.99 -9.58
N THR A 84 8.43 -4.51 -10.22
CA THR A 84 8.98 -3.18 -9.96
C THR A 84 8.05 -2.08 -10.41
N LEU A 85 7.41 -2.22 -11.58
CA LEU A 85 6.39 -1.28 -12.06
C LEU A 85 5.19 -1.21 -11.11
N LEU A 86 4.81 -2.35 -10.52
CA LEU A 86 3.76 -2.44 -9.51
C LEU A 86 4.25 -2.00 -8.11
N GLY A 87 5.53 -1.69 -7.91
CA GLY A 87 6.10 -1.32 -6.61
C GLY A 87 6.19 -2.47 -5.59
N TRP A 88 6.09 -3.73 -6.03
CA TRP A 88 6.11 -4.91 -5.15
C TRP A 88 7.50 -5.52 -4.96
N TRP A 89 8.46 -5.24 -5.84
CA TRP A 89 9.80 -5.87 -5.85
C TRP A 89 10.88 -4.96 -6.48
N PRO A 90 12.16 -5.02 -6.05
CA PRO A 90 12.70 -5.79 -4.91
C PRO A 90 12.67 -5.04 -3.58
N ALA A 91 12.58 -3.71 -3.63
CA ALA A 91 12.86 -2.83 -2.49
C ALA A 91 12.13 -3.25 -1.20
N PRO A 92 10.80 -3.49 -1.20
CA PRO A 92 10.09 -3.89 0.02
C PRO A 92 10.62 -5.20 0.62
N VAL A 93 10.94 -6.21 -0.20
CA VAL A 93 11.41 -7.50 0.30
C VAL A 93 12.79 -7.38 0.94
N THR A 94 13.72 -6.72 0.25
CA THR A 94 15.08 -6.55 0.78
C THR A 94 15.09 -5.68 2.03
N GLU A 95 14.29 -4.62 2.04
CA GLU A 95 14.18 -3.72 3.19
C GLU A 95 13.56 -4.44 4.39
N GLU A 96 12.46 -5.16 4.23
CA GLU A 96 11.86 -5.88 5.36
C GLU A 96 12.75 -7.01 5.91
N ILE A 97 13.49 -7.72 5.06
CA ILE A 97 14.44 -8.73 5.53
C ILE A 97 15.54 -8.10 6.39
N VAL A 98 16.13 -6.99 5.93
CA VAL A 98 17.22 -6.32 6.67
C VAL A 98 16.68 -5.65 7.93
N PHE A 99 15.66 -4.81 7.79
CA PHE A 99 15.20 -3.97 8.88
C PHE A 99 14.28 -4.69 9.86
N ARG A 100 13.46 -5.66 9.42
CA ARG A 100 12.49 -6.36 10.31
C ARG A 100 12.99 -7.73 10.71
N SER A 101 13.54 -8.53 9.81
CA SER A 101 14.05 -9.84 10.24
C SER A 101 15.40 -9.72 10.95
N ALA A 102 16.40 -9.07 10.34
CA ALA A 102 17.75 -9.05 10.91
C ALA A 102 17.90 -8.07 12.09
N ILE A 103 17.59 -6.79 11.88
CA ILE A 103 17.82 -5.75 12.90
C ILE A 103 16.95 -5.97 14.16
N ILE A 104 15.66 -6.30 14.02
CA ILE A 104 14.81 -6.56 15.20
C ILE A 104 15.29 -7.79 15.97
N SER A 105 15.69 -8.88 15.29
CA SER A 105 16.21 -10.08 15.97
C SER A 105 17.41 -9.74 16.86
N LEU A 106 18.32 -8.86 16.42
CA LEU A 106 19.44 -8.39 17.24
C LEU A 106 18.96 -7.65 18.50
N HIS A 107 17.92 -6.82 18.39
CA HIS A 107 17.39 -6.07 19.53
C HIS A 107 16.58 -6.95 20.50
N ILE A 108 15.89 -7.98 19.99
CA ILE A 108 15.27 -9.02 20.82
C ILE A 108 16.34 -9.77 21.61
N LEU A 109 17.42 -10.21 20.94
CA LEU A 109 18.55 -10.90 21.59
C LEU A 109 19.26 -10.01 22.62
N ALA A 110 19.25 -8.69 22.43
CA ALA A 110 19.75 -7.71 23.38
C ALA A 110 18.78 -7.43 24.55
N ASN A 111 17.66 -8.17 24.66
CA ASN A 111 16.63 -8.03 25.70
C ASN A 111 16.01 -6.62 25.79
N LEU A 112 15.85 -5.93 24.66
CA LEU A 112 15.07 -4.69 24.64
C LEU A 112 13.57 -5.00 24.80
N SER A 113 12.85 -4.11 25.50
CA SER A 113 11.40 -4.22 25.58
C SER A 113 10.75 -3.98 24.21
N PRO A 114 9.60 -4.60 23.92
CA PRO A 114 8.90 -4.45 22.64
C PRO A 114 8.64 -2.98 22.26
N ASP A 115 8.26 -2.14 23.23
CA ASP A 115 8.01 -0.71 23.00
C ASP A 115 9.26 0.02 22.54
N LYS A 116 10.42 -0.31 23.12
CA LYS A 116 11.72 0.25 22.68
C LYS A 116 12.08 -0.25 21.29
N ILE A 117 11.82 -1.51 20.96
CA ILE A 117 12.07 -2.04 19.63
C ILE A 117 11.21 -1.31 18.59
N VAL A 118 9.92 -1.10 18.87
CA VAL A 118 8.99 -0.32 18.03
C VAL A 118 9.46 1.11 17.84
N LEU A 119 10.05 1.74 18.85
CA LEU A 119 10.50 3.13 18.75
C LEU A 119 11.88 3.30 18.10
N VAL A 120 12.83 2.41 18.41
CA VAL A 120 14.25 2.58 18.06
C VAL A 120 14.58 1.98 16.69
N THR A 121 14.13 0.75 16.41
CA THR A 121 14.53 0.07 15.18
C THR A 121 14.09 0.79 13.88
N PRO A 122 12.94 1.48 13.84
CA PRO A 122 12.55 2.27 12.67
C PRO A 122 13.44 3.49 12.39
N LEU A 123 14.24 3.95 13.37
CA LEU A 123 15.21 5.03 13.13
C LEU A 123 16.28 4.58 12.14
N TYR A 124 16.74 3.33 12.20
CA TYR A 124 17.70 2.79 11.22
C TYR A 124 17.12 2.79 9.81
N PHE A 125 15.84 2.42 9.67
CA PHE A 125 15.12 2.48 8.40
C PHE A 125 15.01 3.92 7.89
N GLY A 126 14.64 4.87 8.76
CA GLY A 126 14.59 6.30 8.41
C GLY A 126 15.94 6.85 7.98
N ILE A 127 17.03 6.51 8.69
CA ILE A 127 18.40 6.92 8.34
C ILE A 127 18.76 6.42 6.94
N GLY A 128 18.37 5.19 6.61
CA GLY A 128 18.57 4.62 5.28
C GLY A 128 18.08 5.54 4.16
N HIS A 129 16.99 6.28 4.38
CA HIS A 129 16.39 7.16 3.37
C HIS A 129 17.00 8.57 3.31
N ILE A 130 17.99 8.89 4.15
CA ILE A 130 18.73 10.15 4.05
C ILE A 130 19.46 10.25 2.70
N HIS A 131 19.77 9.13 2.04
CA HIS A 131 20.38 9.12 0.70
C HIS A 131 19.55 9.90 -0.34
N HIS A 132 18.23 10.01 -0.19
CA HIS A 132 17.40 10.84 -1.08
C HIS A 132 17.75 12.32 -1.01
N PHE A 133 18.30 12.82 0.10
CA PHE A 133 18.87 14.17 0.14
C PHE A 133 19.98 14.32 -0.90
N TYR A 134 20.91 13.37 -0.92
CA TYR A 134 22.05 13.39 -1.82
C TYR A 134 21.59 13.31 -3.28
N GLU A 135 20.70 12.38 -3.60
CA GLU A 135 20.12 12.23 -4.95
C GLU A 135 19.36 13.49 -5.39
N PHE A 136 18.55 14.07 -4.50
CA PHE A 136 17.80 15.28 -4.78
C PHE A 136 18.72 16.47 -5.06
N ARG A 137 19.82 16.61 -4.31
CA ARG A 137 20.82 17.68 -4.51
C ARG A 137 21.62 17.53 -5.80
N LEU A 138 21.88 16.30 -6.24
CA LEU A 138 22.51 16.04 -7.53
C LEU A 138 21.59 16.39 -8.72
N THR A 139 20.31 16.05 -8.60
CA THR A 139 19.32 16.24 -9.67
C THR A 139 18.73 17.65 -9.71
N ASN A 140 18.80 18.39 -8.59
CA ASN A 140 18.24 19.73 -8.45
C ASN A 140 19.26 20.69 -7.79
N PRO A 141 20.37 21.03 -8.48
CA PRO A 141 21.48 21.78 -7.89
C PRO A 141 21.08 23.19 -7.42
N ASP A 142 20.11 23.82 -8.09
CA ASP A 142 19.66 25.19 -7.82
C ASP A 142 18.60 25.28 -6.70
N THR A 143 18.13 24.15 -6.17
CA THR A 143 17.12 24.18 -5.10
C THR A 143 17.74 24.66 -3.78
N PRO A 144 17.11 25.61 -3.06
CA PRO A 144 17.61 26.08 -1.79
C PRO A 144 17.85 24.93 -0.80
N LEU A 145 18.99 24.97 -0.10
CA LEU A 145 19.39 23.92 0.86
C LEU A 145 18.29 23.62 1.89
N LEU A 146 17.61 24.66 2.39
CA LEU A 146 16.51 24.51 3.34
C LEU A 146 15.37 23.65 2.78
N VAL A 147 15.01 23.81 1.50
CA VAL A 147 13.94 23.03 0.87
C VAL A 147 14.33 21.56 0.76
N ALA A 148 15.58 21.28 0.34
CA ALA A 148 16.10 19.92 0.30
C ALA A 148 16.12 19.28 1.71
N LEU A 149 16.57 20.02 2.73
CA LEU A 149 16.59 19.55 4.12
C LEU A 149 15.19 19.27 4.66
N LEU A 150 14.22 20.16 4.39
CA LEU A 150 12.83 19.95 4.80
C LEU A 150 12.21 18.72 4.12
N GLY A 151 12.48 18.52 2.83
CA GLY A 151 12.04 17.33 2.10
C GLY A 151 12.62 16.03 2.68
N THR A 152 13.92 16.03 2.98
CA THR A 152 14.58 14.88 3.63
C THR A 152 14.06 14.65 5.04
N LEU A 153 13.86 15.70 5.84
CA LEU A 153 13.31 15.58 7.18
C LEU A 153 11.91 14.97 7.13
N PHE A 154 11.07 15.45 6.22
CA PHE A 154 9.73 14.91 6.01
C PHE A 154 9.78 13.43 5.64
N HIS A 155 10.64 13.06 4.69
CA HIS A 155 10.77 11.69 4.24
C HIS A 155 11.35 10.77 5.33
N PHE A 156 12.34 11.23 6.10
CA PHE A 156 12.88 10.54 7.27
C PHE A 156 11.78 10.28 8.31
N THR A 157 11.04 11.32 8.70
CA THR A 157 9.96 11.20 9.68
C THR A 157 8.88 10.24 9.20
N TYR A 158 8.49 10.32 7.93
CA TYR A 158 7.51 9.43 7.34
C TYR A 158 7.99 7.97 7.34
N ALA A 159 9.22 7.72 6.88
CA ALA A 159 9.82 6.39 6.88
C ALA A 159 9.91 5.80 8.30
N THR A 160 10.30 6.61 9.30
CA THR A 160 10.33 6.19 10.70
C THR A 160 8.93 5.86 11.23
N LEU A 161 7.91 6.69 10.98
CA LEU A 161 6.54 6.43 11.43
C LEU A 161 5.96 5.17 10.79
N PHE A 162 6.14 5.01 9.48
CA PHE A 162 5.81 3.77 8.78
C PHE A 162 6.53 2.59 9.41
N GLY A 163 7.81 2.76 9.70
CA GLY A 163 8.60 1.71 10.31
C GLY A 163 8.14 1.31 11.70
N CYS A 164 7.69 2.26 12.54
CA CYS A 164 7.07 1.95 13.84
C CYS A 164 5.86 1.04 13.64
N PHE A 165 5.01 1.35 12.66
CA PHE A 165 3.83 0.55 12.35
C PHE A 165 4.20 -0.87 11.91
N VAL A 166 5.06 -1.05 10.90
CA VAL A 166 5.39 -2.41 10.44
C VAL A 166 6.23 -3.19 11.45
N THR A 167 7.08 -2.55 12.26
CA THR A 167 7.76 -3.19 13.38
C THR A 167 6.76 -3.70 14.41
N PHE A 168 5.76 -2.89 14.76
CA PHE A 168 4.68 -3.31 15.65
C PHE A 168 3.93 -4.54 15.12
N VAL A 169 3.55 -4.52 13.84
CA VAL A 169 2.88 -5.67 13.19
C VAL A 169 3.79 -6.89 13.18
N TYR A 170 5.07 -6.74 12.85
CA TYR A 170 6.03 -7.86 12.82
C TYR A 170 6.18 -8.51 14.20
N LEU A 171 6.33 -7.70 15.25
CA LEU A 171 6.44 -8.21 16.62
C LEU A 171 5.19 -8.95 17.09
N ARG A 172 4.00 -8.48 16.70
CA ARG A 172 2.74 -9.12 17.07
C ARG A 172 2.37 -10.34 16.22
N THR A 173 2.85 -10.43 14.98
CA THR A 173 2.43 -11.50 14.05
C THR A 173 3.51 -12.52 13.75
N GLY A 174 4.78 -12.18 13.93
CA GLY A 174 5.94 -12.99 13.53
C GLY A 174 6.10 -13.18 12.02
N SER A 175 5.33 -12.47 11.20
CA SER A 175 5.26 -12.73 9.76
C SER A 175 5.98 -11.65 8.95
N VAL A 176 7.17 -12.01 8.43
CA VAL A 176 7.89 -11.15 7.47
C VAL A 176 7.10 -10.96 6.18
N VAL A 177 6.36 -11.97 5.74
CA VAL A 177 5.51 -11.90 4.54
C VAL A 177 4.40 -10.87 4.74
N ALA A 178 3.77 -10.81 5.92
CA ALA A 178 2.73 -9.83 6.19
C ALA A 178 3.27 -8.40 6.09
N VAL A 179 4.44 -8.10 6.67
CA VAL A 179 5.01 -6.75 6.61
C VAL A 179 5.55 -6.39 5.22
N ILE A 180 6.04 -7.36 4.44
CA ILE A 180 6.38 -7.16 3.02
C ILE A 180 5.12 -6.73 2.24
N LEU A 181 3.99 -7.42 2.44
CA LEU A 181 2.75 -7.08 1.75
C LEU A 181 2.22 -5.70 2.16
N ILE A 182 2.30 -5.36 3.45
CA ILE A 182 1.95 -4.03 3.95
C ILE A 182 2.84 -2.96 3.32
N HIS A 183 4.16 -3.18 3.29
CA HIS A 183 5.10 -2.25 2.67
C HIS A 183 4.82 -2.06 1.18
N SER A 184 4.72 -3.14 0.42
CA SER A 184 4.37 -3.08 -1.01
C SER A 184 3.06 -2.34 -1.25
N PHE A 185 2.05 -2.55 -0.40
CA PHE A 185 0.78 -1.81 -0.47
C PHE A 185 0.95 -0.31 -0.19
N CYS A 186 1.71 0.06 0.83
CA CYS A 186 1.99 1.47 1.14
C CYS A 186 2.78 2.16 0.01
N ASN A 187 3.76 1.48 -0.59
CA ASN A 187 4.52 2.01 -1.74
C ASN A 187 3.63 2.19 -2.97
N TRP A 188 2.68 1.28 -3.19
CA TRP A 188 1.66 1.45 -4.23
C TRP A 188 0.81 2.70 -4.00
N CYS A 189 0.23 2.81 -2.81
CA CYS A 189 -0.68 3.90 -2.45
C CYS A 189 0.02 5.27 -2.48
N GLY A 190 1.29 5.32 -2.06
CA GLY A 190 2.00 6.58 -1.85
C GLY A 190 1.42 7.38 -0.69
N LEU A 191 1.80 8.66 -0.63
CA LEU A 191 1.33 9.56 0.41
C LEU A 191 -0.12 9.99 0.17
N PRO A 192 -0.97 10.01 1.22
CA PRO A 192 -2.32 10.53 1.08
C PRO A 192 -2.28 12.03 0.77
N ARG A 193 -3.16 12.48 -0.11
CA ARG A 193 -3.42 13.90 -0.33
C ARG A 193 -4.25 14.41 0.86
N LEU A 194 -3.70 15.33 1.63
CA LEU A 194 -4.39 15.83 2.84
C LEU A 194 -5.18 17.12 2.59
N TRP A 195 -5.05 17.72 1.40
CA TRP A 195 -5.76 18.94 1.02
C TRP A 195 -5.94 19.05 -0.50
N GLY A 196 -6.89 19.88 -0.91
CA GLY A 196 -7.17 20.17 -2.32
C GLY A 196 -8.06 19.15 -3.01
N HIS A 197 -8.30 19.37 -4.30
CA HIS A 197 -9.14 18.51 -5.12
C HIS A 197 -8.38 17.24 -5.51
N VAL A 198 -9.08 16.10 -5.60
CA VAL A 198 -8.46 14.86 -6.11
C VAL A 198 -8.37 14.94 -7.63
N GLU A 199 -7.17 14.69 -8.15
CA GLU A 199 -6.84 14.66 -9.57
C GLU A 199 -6.57 13.21 -10.01
N ALA A 200 -6.63 12.95 -11.32
CA ALA A 200 -6.24 11.65 -11.85
C ALA A 200 -4.73 11.44 -11.65
N ASP A 201 -4.33 10.24 -11.18
CA ASP A 201 -2.93 9.91 -10.92
C ASP A 201 -2.09 10.07 -12.21
N PRO A 202 -1.04 10.93 -12.20
CA PRO A 202 -0.21 11.21 -13.36
C PRO A 202 0.44 9.96 -13.97
N ARG A 203 0.66 8.90 -13.18
CA ARG A 203 1.24 7.62 -13.65
C ARG A 203 0.35 6.90 -14.66
N PHE A 204 -0.95 7.19 -14.66
CA PHE A 204 -1.94 6.53 -15.51
C PHE A 204 -2.54 7.47 -16.58
N GLN A 205 -2.02 8.70 -16.71
CA GLN A 205 -2.46 9.65 -17.73
C GLN A 205 -1.75 9.37 -19.07
N VAL A 206 -2.53 9.19 -20.14
CA VAL A 206 -2.04 9.07 -21.52
C VAL A 206 -2.41 10.33 -22.28
N GLY A 207 -1.45 11.23 -22.51
CA GLY A 207 -1.61 12.45 -23.31
C GLY A 207 -1.44 13.77 -22.55
N LYS A 208 -1.50 14.90 -23.27
CA LYS A 208 -1.30 16.28 -22.75
C LYS A 208 -2.52 16.87 -22.02
N GLU A 209 -3.49 16.07 -21.59
CA GLU A 209 -4.63 16.54 -20.78
C GLU A 209 -4.27 16.48 -19.29
N GLY A 210 -3.23 17.22 -18.89
CA GLY A 210 -2.83 17.37 -17.50
C GLY A 210 -3.84 18.18 -16.70
N ASP A 211 -4.13 17.72 -15.47
CA ASP A 211 -4.85 18.42 -14.41
C ASP A 211 -6.32 18.78 -14.66
N ARG A 212 -7.14 17.82 -15.11
CA ARG A 212 -8.59 17.96 -14.91
C ARG A 212 -8.96 17.44 -13.51
N PRO A 213 -9.49 18.31 -12.61
CA PRO A 213 -10.02 17.85 -11.34
C PRO A 213 -11.13 16.83 -11.61
N LEU A 214 -11.14 15.73 -10.86
CA LEU A 214 -12.21 14.73 -10.95
C LEU A 214 -13.55 15.36 -10.52
N HIS A 215 -14.64 14.62 -10.66
CA HIS A 215 -15.91 15.07 -10.07
C HIS A 215 -15.75 15.23 -8.55
N VAL A 216 -16.29 16.31 -7.96
CA VAL A 216 -16.19 16.64 -6.53
C VAL A 216 -16.61 15.49 -5.61
N GLY A 217 -17.56 14.65 -6.06
CA GLY A 217 -17.97 13.44 -5.34
C GLY A 217 -16.82 12.47 -5.04
N TRP A 218 -15.82 12.35 -5.92
CA TRP A 218 -14.62 11.54 -5.68
C TRP A 218 -13.72 12.16 -4.61
N THR A 219 -13.59 13.49 -4.60
CA THR A 219 -12.86 14.21 -3.56
C THR A 219 -13.51 14.01 -2.20
N VAL A 220 -14.83 14.15 -2.11
CA VAL A 220 -15.59 13.89 -0.88
C VAL A 220 -15.45 12.42 -0.45
N GLY A 221 -15.63 11.47 -1.37
CA GLY A 221 -15.48 10.04 -1.09
C GLY A 221 -14.08 9.69 -0.60
N TYR A 222 -13.04 10.25 -1.21
CA TYR A 222 -11.65 10.05 -0.83
C TYR A 222 -11.37 10.52 0.60
N TYR A 223 -11.78 11.74 0.96
CA TYR A 223 -11.55 12.27 2.31
C TYR A 223 -12.38 11.52 3.38
N LEU A 224 -13.59 11.07 3.05
CA LEU A 224 -14.38 10.20 3.92
C LEU A 224 -13.67 8.86 4.14
N LEU A 225 -13.15 8.23 3.09
CA LEU A 225 -12.38 6.99 3.20
C LEU A 225 -11.10 7.18 4.02
N LEU A 226 -10.41 8.31 3.86
CA LEU A 226 -9.22 8.63 4.63
C LEU A 226 -9.54 8.77 6.12
N LEU A 227 -10.61 9.49 6.47
CA LEU A 227 -11.05 9.69 7.86
C LEU A 227 -11.52 8.36 8.48
N LEU A 228 -12.42 7.66 7.80
CA LEU A 228 -12.95 6.37 8.27
C LEU A 228 -11.85 5.32 8.36
N GLY A 229 -10.90 5.32 7.43
CA GLY A 229 -9.71 4.49 7.44
C GLY A 229 -8.83 4.76 8.65
N ALA A 230 -8.55 6.02 8.96
CA ALA A 230 -7.78 6.40 10.15
C ALA A 230 -8.48 6.01 11.47
N MET A 231 -9.80 6.22 11.56
CA MET A 231 -10.59 5.81 12.73
C MET A 231 -10.59 4.29 12.90
N SER A 232 -10.83 3.57 11.80
CA SER A 232 -10.85 2.10 11.78
C SER A 232 -9.48 1.53 12.09
N PHE A 233 -8.41 2.15 11.59
CA PHE A 233 -7.04 1.79 11.93
C PHE A 233 -6.79 1.89 13.43
N GLY A 234 -7.15 3.01 14.07
CA GLY A 234 -7.01 3.18 15.51
C GLY A 234 -7.77 2.14 16.34
N GLN A 235 -8.95 1.72 15.89
CA GLN A 235 -9.79 0.74 16.58
C GLN A 235 -9.36 -0.71 16.33
N LEU A 236 -8.90 -1.01 15.13
CA LEU A 236 -8.66 -2.38 14.65
C LEU A 236 -7.19 -2.78 14.63
N LEU A 237 -6.26 -1.85 14.85
CA LEU A 237 -4.82 -2.14 14.83
C LEU A 237 -4.46 -3.26 15.83
N TRP A 238 -4.97 -3.19 17.07
CA TRP A 238 -4.64 -4.20 18.09
C TRP A 238 -5.35 -5.54 17.86
N PRO A 239 -6.69 -5.58 17.63
CA PRO A 239 -7.40 -6.83 17.39
C PRO A 239 -6.94 -7.57 16.13
N LEU A 240 -6.69 -6.86 15.03
CA LEU A 240 -6.32 -7.50 13.76
C LEU A 240 -4.87 -7.98 13.71
N THR A 241 -4.03 -7.56 14.65
CA THR A 241 -2.64 -8.00 14.73
C THR A 241 -2.43 -9.08 15.80
N GLU A 242 -3.50 -9.54 16.47
CA GLU A 242 -3.41 -10.66 17.41
C GLU A 242 -3.06 -11.96 16.70
N SER A 243 -2.06 -12.67 17.23
CA SER A 243 -1.54 -13.90 16.64
C SER A 243 -0.86 -14.75 17.71
N ASP A 244 -1.05 -16.07 17.62
CA ASP A 244 -0.32 -17.06 18.43
C ASP A 244 1.17 -17.12 18.07
N HIS A 245 1.57 -16.52 16.94
CA HIS A 245 2.95 -16.44 16.46
C HIS A 245 3.66 -15.13 16.81
N ALA A 246 3.12 -14.36 17.77
CA ALA A 246 3.78 -13.14 18.25
C ALA A 246 5.22 -13.44 18.73
N LEU A 247 6.17 -12.62 18.30
CA LEU A 247 7.59 -12.77 18.67
C LEU A 247 7.84 -12.34 20.12
N VAL A 248 7.01 -11.41 20.62
CA VAL A 248 7.11 -10.84 21.95
C VAL A 248 5.73 -10.49 22.49
N SER A 249 5.57 -10.56 23.81
CA SER A 249 4.38 -10.03 24.48
C SER A 249 4.61 -8.56 24.85
N PHE A 250 3.70 -7.70 24.39
CA PHE A 250 3.63 -6.33 24.90
C PHE A 250 3.10 -6.39 26.33
N SER A 251 3.64 -5.55 27.22
CA SER A 251 3.11 -5.41 28.57
C SER A 251 1.67 -4.92 28.48
N SER A 252 0.70 -5.82 28.67
CA SER A 252 -0.72 -5.49 28.58
C SER A 252 -1.03 -4.37 29.57
N GLN A 253 -1.74 -3.33 29.10
CA GLN A 253 -2.68 -2.65 30.00
C GLN A 253 -3.65 -3.73 30.50
N SER A 254 -3.56 -4.03 31.78
CA SER A 254 -4.60 -4.68 32.58
C SER A 254 -5.89 -3.86 32.55
#